data_AF-A0A3D2T0E1-F1
#
_entry.id   AF-A0A3D2T0E1-F1
#
_cell.length_a   1.000
_cell.length_b   1.000
_cell.length_c   1.000
_cell.angle_alpha   90.00
_cell.angle_beta   90.00
_cell.angle_gamma   90.00
#
_symmetry.space_group_name_H-M   'P 1'
#
loop_
_entity.id
_entity.type
_entity.pdbx_description
1 polymer ?
#
loop_
_entity_poly.entity_id
_entity_poly.type
_entity_poly.pdbx_seq_one_letter_code
_entity_poly.pdbx_strand_id
1 'polypeptide(L)'
;LPPDNVDPDPLPDEVPDLGDVEDASSDVVVDEDSESTDLVGDEVEVDERESIPTNTSQETEIEHEVPPMALLSGPDNRDDDDMDRQLEELGHVLIEKLLTFNVESSLGDRTTGPMVTQFEVIPAPGVKVNRIANLDADLALAMKAKSVRIVAPIPGRGAVGVEIPNPKPEIVNLREVLESPEFKRAKGDLPLALGKDLNGRPYVSSLEKMPHVLIAGATGSGKSVCLNTIVTSLVYRHTPETLRLLMIDPKMVEL
;
A
#
# COMPACT_ATOMS: atom_id res chain seq x y z
N LEU A 1 -48.47 26.28 -15.62
CA LEU A 1 -47.72 27.04 -14.60
C LEU A 1 -46.33 26.41 -14.52
N PRO A 2 -45.26 27.21 -14.60
CA PRO A 2 -43.90 26.77 -14.92
C PRO A 2 -43.24 26.02 -13.75
N PRO A 3 -42.10 25.32 -13.97
CA PRO A 3 -41.30 24.76 -12.90
C PRO A 3 -40.53 25.87 -12.17
N ASP A 4 -40.54 25.82 -10.84
CA ASP A 4 -39.72 26.66 -9.98
C ASP A 4 -38.23 26.35 -10.19
N ASN A 5 -37.49 27.39 -10.58
CA ASN A 5 -36.04 27.45 -10.53
C ASN A 5 -35.58 27.31 -9.08
N VAL A 6 -34.74 26.30 -8.80
CA VAL A 6 -33.93 26.25 -7.59
C VAL A 6 -32.54 26.74 -7.98
N ASP A 7 -32.19 27.95 -7.52
CA ASP A 7 -30.84 28.50 -7.64
C ASP A 7 -29.85 27.65 -6.79
N PRO A 8 -28.59 27.49 -7.23
CA PRO A 8 -27.56 26.79 -6.47
C PRO A 8 -26.98 27.68 -5.34
N ASP A 9 -26.72 27.07 -4.18
CA ASP A 9 -26.03 27.69 -3.05
C ASP A 9 -24.64 28.26 -3.44
N PRO A 10 -24.23 29.41 -2.88
CA PRO A 10 -22.90 29.96 -3.12
C PRO A 10 -21.82 29.21 -2.31
N LEU A 11 -20.67 28.97 -2.95
CA LEU A 11 -19.43 28.51 -2.29
C LEU A 11 -18.88 29.61 -1.36
N PRO A 12 -18.32 29.28 -0.19
CA PRO A 12 -17.64 30.27 0.63
C PRO A 12 -16.24 30.59 0.07
N ASP A 13 -16.06 31.84 -0.35
CA ASP A 13 -14.77 32.53 -0.43
C ASP A 13 -14.35 32.95 0.98
N GLU A 14 -13.16 32.56 1.42
CA GLU A 14 -12.19 33.40 2.16
C GLU A 14 -11.04 32.54 2.70
N VAL A 15 -9.83 32.81 2.19
CA VAL A 15 -8.56 32.32 2.73
C VAL A 15 -8.02 33.45 3.63
N PRO A 16 -7.61 33.20 4.89
CA PRO A 16 -7.08 34.27 5.73
C PRO A 16 -5.65 34.63 5.30
N ASP A 17 -5.44 35.92 5.14
CA ASP A 17 -4.18 36.63 4.92
C ASP A 17 -3.21 36.43 6.10
N LEU A 18 -1.99 35.98 5.82
CA LEU A 18 -0.89 35.87 6.78
C LEU A 18 -0.01 37.10 6.61
N GLY A 19 -0.30 38.11 7.44
CA GLY A 19 0.44 39.35 7.50
C GLY A 19 1.88 39.19 7.98
N ASP A 20 2.72 40.08 7.46
CA ASP A 20 4.11 40.32 7.84
C ASP A 20 4.27 40.58 9.35
N VAL A 21 5.31 40.01 9.95
CA VAL A 21 5.78 40.41 11.28
C VAL A 21 7.27 40.71 11.18
N GLU A 22 7.57 41.99 11.37
CA GLU A 22 8.90 42.60 11.41
C GLU A 22 9.71 42.21 12.66
N ASP A 23 11.02 42.43 12.52
CA ASP A 23 12.12 42.28 13.47
C ASP A 23 11.90 42.85 14.88
N ALA A 24 12.54 42.19 15.85
CA ALA A 24 13.00 42.83 17.09
C ALA A 24 14.36 42.23 17.53
N SER A 25 15.40 43.06 17.44
CA SER A 25 16.64 43.06 18.26
C SER A 25 16.33 43.00 19.76
N SER A 26 17.14 42.54 20.72
CA SER A 26 18.60 42.59 20.98
C SER A 26 18.92 41.48 22.03
N ASP A 27 20.15 40.98 22.24
CA ASP A 27 21.26 41.65 22.92
C ASP A 27 22.59 40.95 22.65
N VAL A 28 23.60 41.79 22.49
CA VAL A 28 25.02 41.50 22.35
C VAL A 28 25.66 41.45 23.74
N VAL A 29 26.57 40.50 23.96
CA VAL A 29 27.68 40.70 24.91
C VAL A 29 28.98 40.42 24.15
N VAL A 30 29.80 41.47 24.11
CA VAL A 30 31.14 41.57 23.53
C VAL A 30 32.15 41.06 24.57
N ASP A 31 33.20 40.37 24.12
CA ASP A 31 34.54 40.71 24.60
C ASP A 31 35.57 40.48 23.49
N GLU A 32 36.34 41.54 23.26
CA GLU A 32 37.34 41.76 22.22
C GLU A 32 38.71 41.23 22.64
N ASP A 33 39.58 41.02 21.65
CA ASP A 33 41.00 41.41 21.57
C ASP A 33 41.69 40.48 20.55
N SER A 34 42.49 40.93 19.58
CA SER A 34 43.00 42.25 19.20
C SER A 34 43.78 42.09 17.89
N GLU A 35 43.61 43.04 16.96
CA GLU A 35 44.62 43.67 16.07
C GLU A 35 45.47 42.78 15.11
N SER A 36 45.84 43.16 13.87
CA SER A 36 45.66 44.37 13.05
C SER A 36 46.33 44.15 11.66
N THR A 37 45.79 44.77 10.60
CA THR A 37 46.46 45.34 9.37
C THR A 37 47.32 44.43 8.46
N ASP A 38 47.47 44.62 7.14
CA ASP A 38 46.89 45.48 6.09
C ASP A 38 47.34 44.88 4.74
N LEU A 39 46.50 45.04 3.71
CA LEU A 39 46.77 45.30 2.28
C LEU A 39 47.98 44.65 1.56
N VAL A 40 47.72 44.03 0.39
CA VAL A 40 48.21 44.41 -0.96
C VAL A 40 48.06 43.19 -1.89
N GLY A 41 47.47 43.42 -3.06
CA GLY A 41 47.39 42.44 -4.14
C GLY A 41 48.73 42.27 -4.85
N ASP A 42 49.00 41.05 -5.31
CA ASP A 42 49.95 40.80 -6.39
C ASP A 42 49.50 39.57 -7.17
N GLU A 43 49.58 39.69 -8.49
CA GLU A 43 49.26 38.67 -9.47
C GLU A 43 50.27 37.52 -9.35
N VAL A 44 49.83 36.26 -9.42
CA VAL A 44 50.74 35.12 -9.56
C VAL A 44 50.33 34.25 -10.73
N GLU A 45 51.35 34.04 -11.56
CA GLU A 45 51.42 33.41 -12.86
C GLU A 45 50.86 31.99 -12.90
N VAL A 46 50.31 31.65 -14.07
CA VAL A 46 49.89 30.30 -14.46
C VAL A 46 51.14 29.47 -14.74
N ASP A 47 51.41 28.45 -13.92
CA ASP A 47 52.41 27.43 -14.23
C ASP A 47 51.76 26.16 -14.78
N GLU A 48 52.37 25.66 -15.84
CA GLU A 48 51.94 24.58 -16.69
C GLU A 48 52.34 23.20 -16.12
N ARG A 49 51.40 22.25 -16.21
CA ARG A 49 51.60 20.78 -16.29
C ARG A 49 51.90 20.01 -15.01
N GLU A 50 50.83 19.53 -14.39
CA GLU A 50 50.75 18.12 -13.99
C GLU A 50 49.55 17.46 -14.65
N SER A 51 49.83 16.56 -15.60
CA SER A 51 48.83 15.74 -16.28
C SER A 51 48.24 14.72 -15.30
N ILE A 52 46.99 14.93 -14.90
CA ILE A 52 46.16 13.91 -14.27
C ILE A 52 45.94 12.80 -15.30
N PRO A 53 46.24 11.52 -14.99
CA PRO A 53 45.99 10.45 -15.95
C PRO A 53 44.48 10.32 -16.13
N THR A 54 43.99 10.64 -17.33
CA THR A 54 42.63 10.29 -17.76
C THR A 54 42.56 8.78 -17.81
N ASN A 55 42.10 8.19 -16.70
CA ASN A 55 41.64 6.82 -16.68
C ASN A 55 40.43 6.78 -17.62
N THR A 56 40.67 6.33 -18.85
CA THR A 56 39.60 5.97 -19.78
C THR A 56 38.97 4.72 -19.19
N SER A 57 38.07 4.93 -18.23
CA SER A 57 37.12 3.91 -17.80
C SER A 57 36.38 3.52 -19.06
N GLN A 58 36.66 2.33 -19.56
CA GLN A 58 35.79 1.67 -20.51
C GLN A 58 34.42 1.65 -19.83
N GLU A 59 33.53 2.53 -20.28
CA GLU A 59 32.11 2.43 -19.98
C GLU A 59 31.69 1.09 -20.59
N THR A 60 31.74 0.03 -19.77
CA THR A 60 31.00 -1.18 -20.05
C THR A 60 29.57 -0.70 -20.28
N GLU A 61 29.07 -0.79 -21.51
CA GLU A 61 27.64 -0.63 -21.79
C GLU A 61 26.91 -1.58 -20.83
N ILE A 62 26.40 -1.04 -19.72
CA ILE A 62 25.55 -1.80 -18.83
C ILE A 62 24.26 -1.93 -19.63
N GLU A 63 24.11 -3.08 -20.28
CA GLU A 63 22.88 -3.45 -20.97
C GLU A 63 21.73 -3.19 -20.00
N HIS A 64 20.90 -2.19 -20.30
CA HIS A 64 19.86 -1.67 -19.42
C HIS A 64 18.69 -2.65 -19.38
N GLU A 65 18.94 -3.86 -18.89
CA GLU A 65 17.93 -4.89 -18.75
C GLU A 65 17.23 -4.79 -17.38
N VAL A 66 15.97 -5.21 -17.36
CA VAL A 66 15.24 -5.37 -16.10
C VAL A 66 15.84 -6.51 -15.27
N PRO A 67 15.80 -6.46 -13.93
CA PRO A 67 16.43 -7.48 -13.11
C PRO A 67 15.82 -8.88 -13.31
N PRO A 68 16.60 -9.96 -13.11
CA PRO A 68 16.07 -11.32 -13.24
C PRO A 68 15.11 -11.67 -12.09
N MET A 69 14.08 -12.47 -12.38
CA MET A 69 13.09 -12.93 -11.38
C MET A 69 13.71 -13.81 -10.26
N ALA A 70 14.90 -14.36 -10.50
CA ALA A 70 15.64 -15.19 -9.54
C ALA A 70 16.07 -14.42 -8.27
N LEU A 71 16.08 -13.09 -8.32
CA LEU A 71 16.34 -12.25 -7.13
C LEU A 71 15.15 -12.22 -6.16
N LEU A 72 13.97 -12.66 -6.60
CA LEU A 72 12.76 -12.70 -5.78
C LEU A 72 12.49 -14.13 -5.27
N SER A 73 12.05 -14.22 -4.03
CA SER A 73 11.60 -15.47 -3.42
C SER A 73 10.36 -16.03 -4.14
N GLY A 74 10.36 -17.34 -4.35
CA GLY A 74 9.19 -18.08 -4.86
C GLY A 74 8.22 -18.45 -3.74
N PRO A 75 7.03 -18.96 -4.09
CA PRO A 75 6.07 -19.46 -3.11
C PRO A 75 6.56 -20.73 -2.42
N ASP A 76 6.11 -20.92 -1.19
CA ASP A 76 6.28 -22.17 -0.44
C ASP A 76 5.32 -23.26 -0.94
N ASN A 77 5.69 -24.52 -0.78
CA ASN A 77 4.84 -25.66 -1.14
C ASN A 77 3.64 -25.79 -0.19
N ARG A 78 2.49 -26.13 -0.75
CA ARG A 78 1.19 -26.21 -0.05
C ARG A 78 0.77 -27.63 0.28
N ASP A 79 0.00 -27.78 1.35
CA ASP A 79 -0.78 -28.97 1.68
C ASP A 79 -2.27 -28.56 1.70
N ASP A 80 -2.90 -28.62 0.52
CA ASP A 80 -4.24 -28.07 0.27
C ASP A 80 -5.34 -28.88 1.01
N ASP A 81 -5.13 -30.18 1.22
CA ASP A 81 -6.13 -31.08 1.81
C ASP A 81 -6.36 -30.81 3.32
N ASP A 82 -5.29 -30.56 4.08
CA ASP A 82 -5.41 -30.19 5.51
C ASP A 82 -6.11 -28.84 5.67
N MET A 83 -5.85 -27.89 4.76
CA MET A 83 -6.47 -26.57 4.80
C MET A 83 -7.98 -26.63 4.55
N ASP A 84 -8.44 -27.37 3.55
CA ASP A 84 -9.86 -27.42 3.22
C ASP A 84 -10.71 -27.98 4.36
N ARG A 85 -10.20 -29.03 5.04
CA ARG A 85 -10.83 -29.60 6.23
C ARG A 85 -10.91 -28.59 7.38
N GLN A 86 -9.81 -27.89 7.67
CA GLN A 86 -9.79 -26.87 8.73
C GLN A 86 -10.78 -25.73 8.44
N LEU A 87 -10.92 -25.33 7.18
CA LEU A 87 -11.85 -24.28 6.79
C LEU A 87 -13.32 -24.75 6.87
N GLU A 88 -13.61 -26.04 6.62
CA GLU A 88 -14.95 -26.60 6.80
C GLU A 88 -15.35 -26.60 8.29
N GLU A 89 -14.45 -27.06 9.16
CA GLU A 89 -14.63 -26.99 10.61
C GLU A 89 -14.83 -25.54 11.08
N LEU A 90 -14.06 -24.58 10.54
CA LEU A 90 -14.20 -23.16 10.84
C LEU A 90 -15.58 -22.60 10.47
N GLY A 91 -16.13 -23.00 9.32
CA GLY A 91 -17.47 -22.62 8.88
C GLY A 91 -18.57 -23.15 9.81
N HIS A 92 -18.44 -24.38 10.31
CA HIS A 92 -19.36 -24.93 11.30
C HIS A 92 -19.30 -24.19 12.64
N VAL A 93 -18.09 -23.87 13.12
CA VAL A 93 -17.90 -23.09 14.34
C VAL A 93 -18.51 -21.69 14.19
N LEU A 94 -18.38 -21.05 13.03
CA LEU A 94 -19.01 -19.76 12.75
C LEU A 94 -20.54 -19.80 12.97
N ILE A 95 -21.23 -20.78 12.39
CA ILE A 95 -22.68 -20.92 12.55
C ILE A 95 -23.07 -21.19 14.00
N GLU A 96 -22.30 -22.05 14.69
CA GLU A 96 -22.50 -22.31 16.12
C GLU A 96 -22.37 -21.01 16.94
N LYS A 97 -21.34 -20.18 16.68
CA LYS A 97 -21.16 -18.91 17.41
C LYS A 97 -22.25 -17.90 17.09
N LEU A 98 -22.67 -17.77 15.84
CA LEU A 98 -23.80 -16.91 15.48
C LEU A 98 -25.09 -17.32 16.22
N LEU A 99 -25.33 -18.63 16.36
CA LEU A 99 -26.46 -19.13 17.15
C LEU A 99 -26.39 -18.68 18.62
N THR A 100 -25.20 -18.68 19.25
CA THR A 100 -25.04 -18.19 20.63
C THR A 100 -25.39 -16.70 20.81
N PHE A 101 -25.30 -15.91 19.74
CA PHE A 101 -25.75 -14.50 19.71
C PHE A 101 -27.24 -14.33 19.34
N ASN A 102 -27.99 -15.44 19.30
CA ASN A 102 -29.38 -15.53 18.81
C ASN A 102 -29.51 -15.04 17.35
N VAL A 103 -28.54 -15.38 16.52
CA VAL A 103 -28.58 -15.20 15.06
C VAL A 103 -28.70 -16.57 14.43
N GLU A 104 -29.93 -16.99 14.14
CA GLU A 104 -30.18 -18.19 13.36
C GLU A 104 -29.77 -17.96 11.90
N SER A 105 -28.91 -18.82 11.40
CA SER A 105 -28.36 -18.73 10.04
C SER A 105 -27.90 -20.10 9.56
N SER A 106 -27.68 -20.19 8.25
CA SER A 106 -27.11 -21.37 7.59
C SER A 106 -25.87 -20.98 6.79
N LEU A 107 -24.95 -21.93 6.63
CA LEU A 107 -23.75 -21.74 5.83
C LEU A 107 -24.08 -21.93 4.35
N GLY A 108 -23.69 -20.95 3.53
CA GLY A 108 -23.72 -21.01 2.08
C GLY A 108 -22.36 -21.38 1.51
N ASP A 109 -21.98 -20.72 0.42
CA ASP A 109 -20.68 -20.93 -0.22
C ASP A 109 -19.53 -20.29 0.56
N ARG A 110 -18.30 -20.65 0.17
CA ARG A 110 -17.04 -20.12 0.69
C ARG A 110 -16.19 -19.58 -0.46
N THR A 111 -15.55 -18.43 -0.23
CA THR A 111 -14.45 -17.95 -1.07
C THR A 111 -13.18 -17.87 -0.23
N THR A 112 -12.19 -18.69 -0.55
CA THR A 112 -10.92 -18.77 0.19
C THR A 112 -9.86 -17.93 -0.51
N GLY A 113 -9.28 -16.97 0.22
CA GLY A 113 -8.10 -16.21 -0.19
C GLY A 113 -6.86 -16.64 0.61
N PRO A 114 -5.69 -16.04 0.35
CA PRO A 114 -4.43 -16.42 1.03
C PRO A 114 -4.44 -16.12 2.54
N MET A 115 -5.04 -15.00 2.95
CA MET A 115 -5.02 -14.52 4.33
C MET A 115 -6.34 -14.75 5.07
N VAL A 116 -7.45 -14.68 4.34
CA VAL A 116 -8.81 -14.72 4.89
C VAL A 116 -9.71 -15.57 4.01
N THR A 117 -10.73 -16.11 4.63
CA THR A 117 -11.82 -16.84 3.97
C THR A 117 -13.11 -16.08 4.20
N GLN A 118 -13.83 -15.77 3.12
CA GLN A 118 -15.17 -15.21 3.18
C GLN A 118 -16.20 -16.34 3.14
N PHE A 119 -16.91 -16.52 4.24
CA PHE A 119 -18.06 -17.43 4.33
C PHE A 119 -19.34 -16.67 4.01
N GLU A 120 -20.19 -17.26 3.18
CA GLU A 120 -21.55 -16.78 2.99
C GLU A 120 -22.44 -17.29 4.10
N VAL A 121 -23.06 -16.37 4.83
CA VAL A 121 -24.00 -16.66 5.89
C VAL A 121 -25.38 -16.24 5.42
N ILE A 122 -26.29 -17.21 5.33
CA ILE A 122 -27.68 -17.00 4.93
C ILE A 122 -28.53 -16.87 6.20
N PRO A 123 -29.03 -15.67 6.54
CA PRO A 123 -29.83 -15.48 7.75
C PRO A 123 -31.19 -16.17 7.62
N ALA A 124 -31.70 -16.69 8.74
CA ALA A 124 -33.06 -17.24 8.79
C ALA A 124 -34.11 -16.13 8.60
N PRO A 125 -35.34 -16.46 8.13
CA PRO A 125 -36.43 -15.49 8.01
C PRO A 125 -36.69 -14.74 9.33
N GLY A 126 -36.75 -13.41 9.26
CA GLY A 126 -36.97 -12.55 10.42
C GLY A 126 -35.71 -12.10 11.15
N VAL A 127 -34.54 -12.66 10.85
CA VAL A 127 -33.26 -12.16 11.34
C VAL A 127 -32.89 -10.87 10.61
N LYS A 128 -32.69 -9.78 11.37
CA LYS A 128 -32.31 -8.48 10.81
C LYS A 128 -30.83 -8.48 10.42
N VAL A 129 -30.52 -8.08 9.20
CA VAL A 129 -29.15 -7.97 8.68
C VAL A 129 -28.25 -7.10 9.57
N ASN A 130 -28.77 -5.96 10.05
CA ASN A 130 -28.03 -5.07 10.95
C ASN A 130 -27.60 -5.74 12.26
N ARG A 131 -28.32 -6.79 12.70
CA ARG A 131 -27.92 -7.54 13.89
C ARG A 131 -26.60 -8.28 13.65
N ILE A 132 -26.40 -8.80 12.43
CA ILE A 132 -25.20 -9.53 12.05
C ILE A 132 -24.06 -8.54 11.79
N ALA A 133 -24.34 -7.44 11.07
CA ALA A 133 -23.35 -6.43 10.71
C ALA A 133 -22.59 -5.81 11.90
N ASN A 134 -23.22 -5.79 13.09
CA ASN A 134 -22.66 -5.20 14.30
C ASN A 134 -21.98 -6.23 15.24
N LEU A 135 -21.84 -7.49 14.83
CA LEU A 135 -21.24 -8.55 15.63
C LEU A 135 -19.76 -8.79 15.31
N ASP A 136 -19.11 -7.94 14.52
CA ASP A 136 -17.72 -8.13 14.08
C ASP A 136 -16.73 -8.31 15.24
N ALA A 137 -16.79 -7.45 16.25
CA ALA A 137 -15.93 -7.52 17.43
C ALA A 137 -16.22 -8.73 18.33
N ASP A 138 -17.50 -8.98 18.62
CA ASP A 138 -17.94 -10.09 19.47
C ASP A 138 -17.67 -11.45 18.80
N LEU A 139 -17.87 -11.52 17.48
CA LEU A 139 -17.59 -12.71 16.69
C LEU A 139 -16.09 -12.94 16.57
N ALA A 140 -15.27 -11.89 16.41
CA ALA A 140 -13.82 -12.03 16.45
C ALA A 140 -13.35 -12.65 17.78
N LEU A 141 -13.91 -12.21 18.91
CA LEU A 141 -13.63 -12.79 20.22
C LEU A 141 -14.08 -14.26 20.31
N ALA A 142 -15.30 -14.57 19.89
CA ALA A 142 -15.85 -15.92 19.93
C ALA A 142 -15.10 -16.91 19.02
N MET A 143 -14.61 -16.43 17.88
CA MET A 143 -13.82 -17.20 16.92
C MET A 143 -12.32 -17.26 17.28
N LYS A 144 -11.88 -16.54 18.33
CA LYS A 144 -10.47 -16.36 18.70
C LYS A 144 -9.62 -15.81 17.54
N ALA A 145 -10.23 -14.98 16.70
CA ALA A 145 -9.58 -14.34 15.57
C ALA A 145 -9.06 -12.95 15.94
N LYS A 146 -8.00 -12.49 15.26
CA LYS A 146 -7.48 -11.13 15.43
C LYS A 146 -8.54 -10.07 15.10
N SER A 147 -9.31 -10.32 14.04
CA SER A 147 -10.43 -9.49 13.60
C SER A 147 -11.33 -10.32 12.67
N VAL A 148 -12.61 -9.96 12.61
CA VAL A 148 -13.58 -10.47 11.63
C VAL A 148 -14.15 -9.28 10.89
N ARG A 149 -14.37 -9.41 9.58
CA ARG A 149 -15.01 -8.36 8.78
C ARG A 149 -16.33 -8.87 8.22
N ILE A 150 -17.39 -8.08 8.42
CA ILE A 150 -18.74 -8.45 7.99
C ILE A 150 -19.16 -7.53 6.83
N VAL A 151 -19.50 -8.13 5.70
CA VAL A 151 -19.99 -7.47 4.49
C VAL A 151 -21.48 -7.78 4.35
N ALA A 152 -22.32 -6.79 4.61
CA ALA A 152 -23.76 -6.99 4.69
C ALA A 152 -24.55 -5.89 3.95
N PRO A 153 -25.46 -6.23 3.02
CA PRO A 153 -25.60 -7.51 2.30
C PRO A 153 -24.54 -7.68 1.20
N ILE A 154 -24.29 -8.91 0.75
CA ILE A 154 -23.51 -9.15 -0.47
C ILE A 154 -24.34 -8.71 -1.69
N PRO A 155 -23.85 -7.82 -2.56
CA PRO A 155 -24.59 -7.39 -3.74
C PRO A 155 -25.01 -8.56 -4.64
N GLY A 156 -26.30 -8.64 -4.95
CA GLY A 156 -26.86 -9.70 -5.81
C GLY A 156 -27.00 -11.08 -5.14
N ARG A 157 -26.64 -11.22 -3.85
CA ARG A 157 -26.83 -12.45 -3.07
C ARG A 157 -27.67 -12.19 -1.82
N GLY A 158 -28.53 -13.14 -1.45
CA GLY A 158 -29.37 -13.08 -0.24
C GLY A 158 -28.60 -13.43 1.04
N ALA A 159 -27.33 -13.02 1.14
CA ALA A 159 -26.39 -13.49 2.15
C ALA A 159 -25.54 -12.34 2.72
N VAL A 160 -24.93 -12.61 3.88
CA VAL A 160 -23.95 -11.77 4.55
C VAL A 160 -22.58 -12.44 4.41
N GLY A 161 -21.58 -11.71 3.93
CA GLY A 161 -20.21 -12.20 3.85
C GLY A 161 -19.50 -12.02 5.18
N VAL A 162 -18.95 -13.09 5.74
CA VAL A 162 -18.15 -13.04 6.97
C VAL A 162 -16.72 -13.46 6.63
N GLU A 163 -15.80 -12.49 6.62
CA GLU A 163 -14.38 -12.69 6.37
C GLU A 163 -13.67 -13.02 7.68
N ILE A 164 -13.11 -14.24 7.74
CA ILE A 164 -12.40 -14.77 8.91
C ILE A 164 -10.96 -15.09 8.50
N PRO A 165 -9.94 -14.73 9.31
CA PRO A 165 -8.56 -15.13 9.06
C PRO A 165 -8.42 -16.65 8.91
N ASN A 166 -7.61 -17.06 7.94
CA ASN A 166 -7.32 -18.48 7.76
C ASN A 166 -6.53 -19.03 8.97
N PRO A 167 -6.73 -20.30 9.34
CA PRO A 167 -5.94 -20.96 10.38
C PRO A 167 -4.43 -20.94 10.08
N LYS A 168 -4.09 -21.06 8.79
CA LYS A 168 -2.73 -20.93 8.24
C LYS A 168 -2.75 -19.84 7.16
N PRO A 169 -2.46 -18.57 7.50
CA PRO A 169 -2.35 -17.50 6.50
C PRO A 169 -1.11 -17.70 5.62
N GLU A 170 -1.25 -17.42 4.34
CA GLU A 170 -0.18 -17.57 3.36
C GLU A 170 0.49 -16.24 3.01
N ILE A 171 1.82 -16.27 2.86
CA ILE A 171 2.57 -15.12 2.36
C ILE A 171 2.34 -14.99 0.86
N VAL A 172 1.85 -13.81 0.45
CA VAL A 172 1.74 -13.44 -0.96
C VAL A 172 3.12 -12.99 -1.45
N ASN A 173 3.76 -13.80 -2.29
CA ASN A 173 5.08 -13.49 -2.83
C ASN A 173 4.96 -12.56 -4.03
N LEU A 174 5.72 -11.47 -4.04
CA LEU A 174 5.71 -10.49 -5.14
C LEU A 174 6.07 -11.14 -6.49
N ARG A 175 7.00 -12.10 -6.47
CA ARG A 175 7.42 -12.85 -7.66
C ARG A 175 6.23 -13.47 -8.40
N GLU A 176 5.30 -14.09 -7.68
CA GLU A 176 4.14 -14.74 -8.29
C GLU A 176 3.25 -13.74 -9.04
N VAL A 177 3.10 -12.53 -8.48
CA VAL A 177 2.28 -11.47 -9.08
C VAL A 177 2.99 -10.89 -10.30
N LEU A 178 4.31 -10.69 -10.26
CA LEU A 178 5.08 -10.21 -11.40
C LEU A 178 5.21 -11.24 -12.53
N GLU A 179 5.25 -12.53 -12.20
CA GLU A 179 5.27 -13.60 -13.20
C GLU A 179 3.90 -13.82 -13.86
N SER A 180 2.83 -13.27 -13.29
CA SER A 180 1.46 -13.45 -13.75
C SER A 180 1.21 -12.88 -15.16
N PRO A 181 0.28 -13.48 -15.93
CA PRO A 181 -0.17 -12.90 -17.20
C PRO A 181 -0.74 -11.49 -17.05
N GLU A 182 -1.41 -11.19 -15.94
CA GLU A 182 -2.02 -9.91 -15.61
C GLU A 182 -0.96 -8.80 -15.58
N PHE A 183 0.19 -9.05 -14.94
CA PHE A 183 1.29 -8.10 -14.89
C PHE A 183 2.05 -8.03 -16.22
N LYS A 184 2.47 -9.18 -16.76
CA LYS A 184 3.24 -9.24 -18.01
C LYS A 184 2.51 -8.59 -19.18
N ARG A 185 1.20 -8.79 -19.29
CA ARG A 185 0.36 -8.25 -20.35
C ARG A 185 -0.36 -6.96 -19.96
N ALA A 186 -0.06 -6.39 -18.79
CA ALA A 186 -0.61 -5.11 -18.37
C ALA A 186 -0.36 -4.07 -19.46
N LYS A 187 -1.44 -3.37 -19.85
CA LYS A 187 -1.38 -2.25 -20.79
C LYS A 187 -1.13 -0.97 -19.99
N GLY A 188 -0.30 -0.09 -20.53
CA GLY A 188 0.12 1.15 -19.87
C GLY A 188 1.58 1.13 -19.45
N ASP A 189 2.08 2.31 -19.12
CA ASP A 189 3.48 2.62 -18.87
C ASP A 189 3.85 2.52 -17.40
N LEU A 190 2.91 2.29 -16.47
CA LEU A 190 3.22 2.24 -15.02
C LEU A 190 2.37 1.17 -14.28
N PRO A 191 2.54 -0.13 -14.58
CA PRO A 191 1.82 -1.20 -13.89
C PRO A 191 2.34 -1.43 -12.47
N LEU A 192 1.42 -1.61 -11.53
CA LEU A 192 1.69 -1.85 -10.11
C LEU A 192 1.15 -3.22 -9.70
N ALA A 193 2.04 -4.13 -9.29
CA ALA A 193 1.66 -5.40 -8.70
C ALA A 193 1.30 -5.19 -7.23
N LEU A 194 0.02 -5.26 -6.88
CA LEU A 194 -0.47 -4.90 -5.53
C LEU A 194 -0.69 -6.10 -4.61
N GLY A 195 -0.68 -7.33 -5.15
CA GLY A 195 -0.82 -8.56 -4.38
C GLY A 195 -1.80 -9.53 -5.01
N LYS A 196 -2.62 -10.17 -4.16
CA LYS A 196 -3.69 -11.08 -4.56
C LYS A 196 -5.03 -10.61 -3.96
N ASP A 197 -6.12 -10.87 -4.67
CA ASP A 197 -7.48 -10.60 -4.19
C ASP A 197 -7.99 -11.67 -3.21
N LEU A 198 -9.25 -11.54 -2.78
CA LEU A 198 -9.94 -12.51 -1.90
C LEU A 198 -10.05 -13.91 -2.51
N ASN A 199 -9.88 -14.05 -3.82
CA ASN A 199 -9.95 -15.32 -4.53
C ASN A 199 -8.53 -15.86 -4.83
N GLY A 200 -7.48 -15.21 -4.30
CA GLY A 200 -6.09 -15.56 -4.54
C GLY A 200 -5.57 -15.20 -5.93
N ARG A 201 -6.30 -14.40 -6.71
CA ARG A 201 -5.90 -14.02 -8.07
C ARG A 201 -4.94 -12.82 -8.02
N PRO A 202 -3.89 -12.80 -8.86
CA PRO A 202 -3.01 -11.64 -8.98
C PRO A 202 -3.79 -10.35 -9.23
N TYR A 203 -3.55 -9.34 -8.40
CA TYR A 203 -4.16 -8.02 -8.54
C TYR A 203 -3.11 -7.01 -9.00
N VAL A 204 -3.30 -6.51 -10.22
CA VAL A 204 -2.43 -5.53 -10.87
C VAL A 204 -3.25 -4.31 -11.25
N SER A 205 -2.75 -3.13 -10.90
CA SER A 205 -3.34 -1.85 -11.30
C SER A 205 -2.35 -1.04 -12.14
N SER A 206 -2.76 0.12 -12.67
CA SER A 206 -1.88 1.06 -13.37
C SER A 206 -1.94 2.42 -12.71
N LEU A 207 -0.77 3.02 -12.47
CA LEU A 207 -0.68 4.37 -11.91
C LEU A 207 -1.27 5.42 -12.86
N GLU A 208 -1.31 5.18 -14.16
CA GLU A 208 -1.91 6.13 -15.12
C GLU A 208 -3.41 6.35 -14.89
N LYS A 209 -4.11 5.30 -14.44
CA LYS A 209 -5.54 5.36 -14.11
C LYS A 209 -5.79 6.03 -12.77
N MET A 210 -4.76 6.12 -11.93
CA MET A 210 -4.76 6.71 -10.60
C MET A 210 -3.54 7.63 -10.50
N PRO A 211 -3.52 8.76 -11.23
CA PRO A 211 -2.31 9.53 -11.52
C PRO A 211 -1.55 9.96 -10.27
N HIS A 212 -2.23 10.00 -9.13
CA HIS A 212 -1.65 10.16 -7.80
C HIS A 212 -2.24 9.14 -6.83
N VAL A 213 -1.41 8.59 -5.95
CA VAL A 213 -1.80 7.59 -4.95
C VAL A 213 -1.38 8.07 -3.56
N LEU A 214 -2.30 8.01 -2.60
CA LEU A 214 -2.04 8.24 -1.18
C LEU A 214 -1.95 6.89 -0.47
N ILE A 215 -0.84 6.63 0.22
CA ILE A 215 -0.64 5.43 1.04
C ILE A 215 -0.50 5.84 2.50
N ALA A 216 -1.46 5.43 3.34
CA ALA A 216 -1.48 5.70 4.76
C ALA A 216 -1.63 4.39 5.56
N GLY A 217 -1.04 4.34 6.75
CA GLY A 217 -1.12 3.19 7.62
C GLY A 217 -0.28 3.37 8.88
N ALA A 218 -0.69 2.72 9.98
CA ALA A 218 0.06 2.70 11.22
C ALA A 218 1.37 1.89 11.08
N THR A 219 2.30 2.05 12.01
CA THR A 219 3.54 1.24 12.05
C THR A 219 3.20 -0.25 12.09
N GLY A 220 3.90 -1.06 11.28
CA GLY A 220 3.65 -2.50 11.19
C GLY A 220 2.44 -2.91 10.34
N SER A 221 1.72 -1.97 9.74
CA SER A 221 0.60 -2.27 8.81
C SER A 221 1.06 -2.74 7.42
N GLY A 222 2.36 -2.65 7.11
CA GLY A 222 2.91 -3.02 5.80
C GLY A 222 3.07 -1.86 4.82
N LYS A 223 2.92 -0.59 5.25
CA LYS A 223 3.11 0.59 4.37
C LYS A 223 4.45 0.57 3.61
N SER A 224 5.56 0.33 4.30
CA SER A 224 6.89 0.34 3.69
C SER A 224 7.09 -0.83 2.73
N VAL A 225 6.56 -2.02 3.08
CA VAL A 225 6.54 -3.18 2.19
C VAL A 225 5.72 -2.89 0.93
N CYS A 226 4.57 -2.22 1.07
CA CYS A 226 3.74 -1.79 -0.06
C CYS A 226 4.49 -0.80 -0.96
N LEU A 227 5.19 0.18 -0.39
CA LEU A 227 5.99 1.14 -1.15
C LEU A 227 7.11 0.42 -1.92
N ASN A 228 7.87 -0.45 -1.26
CA ASN A 228 8.91 -1.25 -1.92
C ASN A 228 8.33 -2.15 -3.01
N THR A 229 7.14 -2.69 -2.81
CA THR A 229 6.43 -3.50 -3.81
C THR A 229 6.06 -2.67 -5.05
N ILE A 230 5.59 -1.44 -4.86
CA ILE A 230 5.28 -0.50 -5.95
C ILE A 230 6.55 -0.15 -6.73
N VAL A 231 7.63 0.24 -6.04
CA VAL A 231 8.90 0.58 -6.69
C VAL A 231 9.46 -0.63 -7.43
N THR A 232 9.46 -1.80 -6.80
CA THR A 232 9.93 -3.05 -7.41
C THR A 232 9.10 -3.41 -8.65
N SER A 233 7.78 -3.21 -8.61
CA SER A 233 6.92 -3.44 -9.78
C SER A 233 7.37 -2.59 -10.98
N LEU A 234 7.69 -1.32 -10.74
CA LEU A 234 8.16 -0.42 -11.78
C LEU A 234 9.57 -0.81 -12.28
N VAL A 235 10.49 -1.15 -11.39
CA VAL A 235 11.86 -1.59 -11.75
C VAL A 235 11.84 -2.89 -12.57
N TYR A 236 10.93 -3.82 -12.29
CA TYR A 236 10.78 -5.06 -13.06
C TYR A 236 10.07 -4.88 -14.40
N ARG A 237 9.60 -3.66 -14.71
CA ARG A 237 8.93 -3.32 -15.97
C ARG A 237 9.72 -2.32 -16.82
N HIS A 238 10.52 -1.46 -16.19
CA HIS A 238 11.14 -0.31 -16.83
C HIS A 238 12.65 -0.29 -16.69
N THR A 239 13.29 0.19 -17.75
CA THR A 239 14.71 0.54 -17.74
C THR A 239 14.90 1.99 -17.26
N PRO A 240 16.12 2.41 -16.87
CA PRO A 240 16.41 3.80 -16.47
C PRO A 240 16.11 4.86 -17.56
N GLU A 241 15.98 4.45 -18.82
CA GLU A 241 15.59 5.32 -19.93
C GLU A 241 14.08 5.59 -19.95
N THR A 242 13.29 4.59 -19.56
CA THR A 242 11.81 4.63 -19.62
C THR A 242 11.16 5.07 -18.32
N LEU A 243 11.91 5.09 -17.20
CA LEU A 243 11.41 5.49 -15.90
C LEU A 243 12.46 6.28 -15.13
N ARG A 244 12.05 7.42 -14.57
CA ARG A 244 12.82 8.19 -13.59
C ARG A 244 12.05 8.25 -12.28
N LEU A 245 12.73 8.02 -11.16
CA LEU A 245 12.16 8.09 -9.82
C LEU A 245 12.84 9.21 -9.04
N LEU A 246 12.03 10.01 -8.34
CA LEU A 246 12.49 10.92 -7.30
C LEU A 246 11.97 10.40 -5.96
N MET A 247 12.89 9.98 -5.10
CA MET A 247 12.55 9.43 -3.79
C MET A 247 12.94 10.42 -2.70
N ILE A 248 12.03 10.67 -1.77
CA ILE A 248 12.22 11.56 -0.62
C ILE A 248 11.93 10.76 0.64
N ASP A 249 12.97 10.36 1.37
CA ASP A 249 12.84 9.75 2.69
C ASP A 249 13.35 10.71 3.77
N PRO A 250 12.45 11.49 4.41
CA PRO A 250 12.85 12.43 5.45
C PRO A 250 13.34 11.74 6.73
N LYS A 251 13.12 10.41 6.88
CA LYS A 251 13.50 9.66 8.08
C LYS A 251 14.76 8.81 7.89
N MET A 252 15.20 8.56 6.65
CA MET A 252 16.35 7.72 6.28
C MET A 252 16.27 6.28 6.84
N VAL A 253 15.09 5.68 6.83
CA VAL A 253 14.86 4.33 7.40
C VAL A 253 14.20 3.38 6.39
N GLU A 254 13.48 3.92 5.40
CA GLU A 254 12.49 3.16 4.64
C GLU A 254 12.87 2.97 3.17
N LEU A 255 13.61 3.93 2.58
CA LEU A 255 14.01 3.95 1.17
C LEU A 255 15.53 3.92 1.01
#